data_AF-A0A382S3Z7-F1
#
_entry.id   AF-A0A382S3Z7-F1
#
_cell.length_a   1.000
_cell.length_b   1.000
_cell.length_c   1.000
_cell.angle_alpha   90.00
_cell.angle_beta   90.00
_cell.angle_gamma   90.00
#
_symmetry.space_group_name_H-M   'P 1'
#
loop_
_entity.id
_entity.type
_entity.pdbx_description
1 polymer ?
#
loop_
_entity_poly.entity_id
_entity_poly.type
_entity_poly.pdbx_seq_one_letter_code
_entity_poly.pdbx_strand_id
1 'polypeptide(L)'
;VQDKPSISLSVAVVCYNSPVGQIQNLIHSLLDSIEKLKQQVVLEPVPVYLTDNSKKSTFSMELFRDKKARLAANDTEIILIHGHGNIGYGSGHNLILRKLESEFHLILNPDVVLDIDVFIRGINFLLGNSKVLIASPYAIDESGVKQYLCKSYPSVFTFLIRGFFPEPIKKLFRKRLARFEM
;
A
#
# COMPACT_ATOMS: atom_id res chain seq x y z
N VAL A 1 -32.61 12.48 -3.93
CA VAL A 1 -31.37 11.72 -4.23
C VAL A 1 -30.35 12.23 -3.23
N GLN A 2 -29.89 11.41 -2.28
CA GLN A 2 -28.85 11.85 -1.35
C GLN A 2 -27.58 12.09 -2.16
N ASP A 3 -27.03 13.30 -2.09
CA ASP A 3 -25.75 13.61 -2.72
C ASP A 3 -24.69 12.69 -2.11
N LYS A 4 -24.08 11.88 -2.97
CA LYS A 4 -22.96 11.01 -2.57
C LYS A 4 -21.81 11.92 -2.09
N PRO A 5 -21.11 11.55 -1.00
CA PRO A 5 -19.95 12.33 -0.56
C PRO A 5 -18.87 12.35 -1.64
N SER A 6 -18.19 13.49 -1.80
CA SER A 6 -16.99 13.62 -2.65
C SER A 6 -15.78 13.15 -1.86
N ILE A 7 -14.92 12.33 -2.47
CA ILE A 7 -13.72 11.77 -1.87
C ILE A 7 -12.54 11.98 -2.83
N SER A 8 -11.40 12.41 -2.29
CA SER A 8 -10.12 12.45 -2.99
C SER A 8 -9.14 11.45 -2.39
N LEU A 9 -8.54 10.63 -3.25
CA LEU A 9 -7.65 9.54 -2.88
C LEU A 9 -6.39 9.59 -3.75
N SER A 10 -5.22 9.48 -3.13
CA SER A 10 -3.97 9.19 -3.83
C SER A 10 -3.35 7.89 -3.35
N VAL A 11 -2.60 7.23 -4.22
CA VAL A 11 -1.93 5.95 -3.91
C VAL A 11 -0.45 6.07 -4.23
N ALA A 12 0.42 5.58 -3.35
CA ALA A 12 1.84 5.49 -3.61
C ALA A 12 2.35 4.05 -3.41
N VAL A 13 3.19 3.62 -4.33
CA VAL A 13 3.87 2.32 -4.33
C VAL A 13 5.35 2.58 -4.54
N VAL A 14 6.21 2.06 -3.65
CA VAL A 14 7.67 2.12 -3.84
C VAL A 14 8.18 0.74 -4.21
N CYS A 15 8.82 0.65 -5.37
CA CYS A 15 9.36 -0.56 -5.96
C CYS A 15 10.90 -0.56 -5.90
N TYR A 16 11.49 -1.75 -5.81
CA TYR A 16 12.93 -1.94 -5.98
C TYR A 16 13.20 -3.33 -6.56
N ASN A 17 13.52 -3.39 -7.86
CA ASN A 17 13.65 -4.65 -8.61
C ASN A 17 12.44 -5.58 -8.44
N SER A 18 11.23 -5.00 -8.32
CA SER A 18 10.01 -5.75 -8.06
C SER A 18 9.55 -6.52 -9.30
N PRO A 19 9.17 -7.79 -9.18
CA PRO A 19 8.65 -8.57 -10.30
C PRO A 19 7.44 -7.91 -10.97
N VAL A 20 7.45 -7.91 -12.30
CA VAL A 20 6.39 -7.31 -13.12
C VAL A 20 5.01 -7.87 -12.79
N GLY A 21 4.90 -9.19 -12.56
CA GLY A 21 3.64 -9.84 -12.20
C GLY A 21 3.04 -9.35 -10.88
N GLN A 22 3.87 -9.00 -9.89
CA GLN A 22 3.38 -8.44 -8.63
C GLN A 22 2.73 -7.07 -8.85
N ILE A 23 3.39 -6.21 -9.63
CA ILE A 23 2.84 -4.89 -9.97
C ILE A 23 1.54 -5.01 -10.78
N GLN A 24 1.46 -5.97 -11.71
CA GLN A 24 0.22 -6.20 -12.47
C GLN A 24 -0.94 -6.65 -11.58
N ASN A 25 -0.69 -7.56 -10.63
CA ASN A 25 -1.70 -8.03 -9.68
C ASN A 25 -2.14 -6.92 -8.71
N LEU A 26 -1.18 -6.13 -8.23
CA LEU A 26 -1.46 -4.96 -7.41
C LEU A 26 -2.37 -3.98 -8.14
N ILE A 27 -2.00 -3.55 -9.35
CA ILE A 27 -2.81 -2.60 -10.12
C ILE A 27 -4.18 -3.18 -10.49
N HIS A 28 -4.26 -4.48 -10.77
CA HIS A 28 -5.54 -5.14 -11.01
C HIS A 28 -6.48 -5.03 -9.79
N SER A 29 -6.03 -5.49 -8.62
CA SER A 29 -6.84 -5.45 -7.39
C SER A 29 -7.11 -4.03 -6.88
N LEU A 30 -6.20 -3.09 -7.15
CA LEU A 30 -6.40 -1.67 -6.91
C LEU A 30 -7.55 -1.11 -7.76
N LEU A 31 -7.58 -1.43 -9.05
CA LEU A 31 -8.68 -0.99 -9.92
C LEU A 31 -10.01 -1.64 -9.52
N ASP A 32 -10.03 -2.93 -9.16
CA ASP A 32 -11.25 -3.60 -8.68
C ASP A 32 -11.84 -2.90 -7.45
N SER A 33 -10.98 -2.50 -6.51
CA SER A 33 -11.40 -1.81 -5.28
C SER A 33 -11.77 -0.34 -5.51
N ILE A 34 -11.13 0.36 -6.45
CA ILE A 34 -11.53 1.71 -6.89
C ILE A 34 -12.91 1.67 -7.57
N GLU A 35 -13.13 0.72 -8.49
CA GLU A 35 -14.42 0.54 -9.18
C GLU A 35 -15.54 0.31 -8.16
N LYS A 36 -15.27 -0.51 -7.14
CA LYS A 36 -16.20 -0.74 -6.03
C LYS A 36 -16.48 0.52 -5.22
N LEU A 37 -15.46 1.35 -4.96
CA LEU A 37 -15.61 2.63 -4.26
C LEU A 37 -16.46 3.63 -5.06
N LYS A 38 -16.22 3.79 -6.37
CA LYS A 38 -16.98 4.69 -7.27
C LYS A 38 -18.49 4.39 -7.29
N GLN A 39 -18.90 3.16 -6.96
CA GLN A 39 -20.32 2.83 -6.85
C GLN A 39 -21.01 3.53 -5.66
N GLN A 40 -20.26 3.92 -4.63
CA GLN A 40 -20.80 4.48 -3.38
C GLN A 40 -20.58 5.98 -3.23
N VAL A 41 -19.49 6.52 -3.79
CA VAL A 41 -19.08 7.92 -3.62
C VAL A 41 -18.86 8.62 -4.95
N VAL A 42 -18.79 9.95 -4.95
CA VAL A 42 -18.17 10.70 -6.06
C VAL A 42 -16.67 10.67 -5.80
N LEU A 43 -15.92 10.00 -6.67
CA LEU A 43 -14.48 9.87 -6.53
C LEU A 43 -13.79 10.83 -7.51
N GLU A 44 -12.93 11.70 -6.98
CA GLU A 44 -12.04 12.54 -7.77
C GLU A 44 -10.98 11.69 -8.50
N PRO A 45 -10.29 12.24 -9.52
CA PRO A 45 -9.22 11.52 -10.19
C PRO A 45 -8.18 10.97 -9.21
N VAL A 46 -7.79 9.70 -9.41
CA VAL A 46 -6.91 8.98 -8.47
C VAL A 46 -5.50 8.87 -9.05
N PRO A 47 -4.54 9.68 -8.58
CA PRO A 47 -3.15 9.50 -8.96
C PRO A 47 -2.53 8.31 -8.21
N VAL A 48 -1.89 7.42 -8.98
CA VAL A 48 -1.15 6.25 -8.50
C VAL A 48 0.33 6.47 -8.81
N TYR A 49 1.09 6.88 -7.79
CA TYR A 49 2.52 7.10 -7.89
C TYR A 49 3.27 5.77 -7.76
N LEU A 50 3.92 5.37 -8.85
CA LEU A 50 4.81 4.20 -8.89
C LEU A 50 6.26 4.68 -8.83
N THR A 51 6.84 4.69 -7.63
CA THR A 51 8.23 5.12 -7.43
C THR A 51 9.18 3.94 -7.58
N ASP A 52 9.99 3.92 -8.63
CA ASP A 52 11.00 2.90 -8.86
C ASP A 52 12.38 3.34 -8.33
N ASN A 53 12.81 2.72 -7.23
CA ASN A 53 14.13 2.91 -6.64
C ASN A 53 15.23 2.10 -7.34
N SER A 54 14.92 1.36 -8.41
CA SER A 54 15.93 0.62 -9.17
C SER A 54 16.86 1.58 -9.92
N LYS A 55 18.10 1.13 -10.17
CA LYS A 55 19.05 1.90 -11.00
C LYS A 55 18.63 1.93 -12.47
N LYS A 56 17.97 0.86 -12.93
CA LYS A 56 17.49 0.70 -14.30
C LYS A 56 16.06 0.20 -14.21
N SER A 57 15.11 1.07 -14.56
CA SER A 57 13.71 0.72 -14.55
C SER A 57 13.43 -0.37 -15.58
N THR A 58 12.74 -1.41 -15.11
CA THR A 58 12.08 -2.41 -15.96
C THR A 58 10.62 -2.07 -16.21
N PHE A 59 10.11 -1.01 -15.58
CA PHE A 59 8.75 -0.54 -15.75
C PHE A 59 8.68 0.47 -16.90
N SER A 60 7.72 0.25 -17.78
CA SER A 60 7.29 1.19 -18.81
C SER A 60 5.77 1.30 -18.77
N MET A 61 5.22 2.37 -19.34
CA MET A 61 3.76 2.53 -19.45
C MET A 61 3.11 1.43 -20.30
N GLU A 62 3.89 0.73 -21.13
CA GLU A 62 3.39 -0.43 -21.90
C GLU A 62 2.92 -1.57 -20.99
N LEU A 63 3.44 -1.65 -19.76
CA LEU A 63 3.02 -2.64 -18.77
C LEU A 63 1.52 -2.55 -18.43
N PHE A 64 0.95 -1.36 -18.58
CA PHE A 64 -0.44 -1.06 -18.25
C PHE A 64 -1.32 -0.87 -19.49
N ARG A 65 -0.82 -1.23 -20.68
CA ARG A 65 -1.53 -1.04 -21.96
C ARG A 65 -2.86 -1.78 -21.98
N ASP A 66 -2.90 -3.01 -21.45
CA ASP A 66 -4.10 -3.83 -21.32
C ASP A 66 -5.13 -3.23 -20.35
N LYS A 67 -4.68 -2.40 -19.40
CA LYS A 67 -5.50 -1.74 -18.38
C LYS A 67 -5.88 -0.31 -18.74
N LYS A 68 -5.41 0.23 -19.88
CA LYS A 68 -5.63 1.63 -20.29
C LYS A 68 -7.12 2.03 -20.28
N ALA A 69 -8.00 1.16 -20.77
CA ALA A 69 -9.44 1.43 -20.78
C ALA A 69 -10.03 1.50 -19.37
N ARG A 70 -9.60 0.60 -18.47
CA ARG A 70 -10.02 0.61 -17.05
C ARG A 70 -9.48 1.83 -16.31
N LEU A 71 -8.22 2.19 -16.54
CA LEU A 71 -7.62 3.39 -15.97
C LEU A 71 -8.39 4.64 -16.36
N ALA A 72 -8.71 4.80 -17.65
CA ALA A 72 -9.51 5.91 -18.15
C ALA A 72 -10.94 5.93 -17.58
N ALA A 73 -11.63 4.78 -17.53
CA ALA A 73 -12.98 4.69 -16.96
C ALA A 73 -13.03 5.00 -15.45
N ASN A 74 -11.91 4.75 -14.75
CA ASN A 74 -11.77 5.02 -13.33
C ASN A 74 -11.19 6.40 -13.02
N ASP A 75 -10.87 7.23 -14.01
CA ASP A 75 -10.15 8.51 -13.82
C ASP A 75 -8.86 8.31 -13.00
N THR A 76 -8.18 7.18 -13.24
CA THR A 76 -6.98 6.78 -12.51
C THR A 76 -5.77 6.93 -13.40
N GLU A 77 -4.76 7.66 -12.92
CA GLU A 77 -3.51 7.91 -13.64
C GLU A 77 -2.35 7.23 -12.93
N ILE A 78 -1.56 6.44 -13.67
CA ILE A 78 -0.31 5.87 -13.14
C ILE A 78 0.85 6.81 -13.49
N ILE A 79 1.53 7.30 -12.47
CA ILE A 79 2.64 8.23 -12.58
C ILE A 79 3.93 7.50 -12.16
N LEU A 80 4.79 7.18 -13.13
CA LEU A 80 6.08 6.54 -12.88
C LEU A 80 7.12 7.58 -12.43
N ILE A 81 7.72 7.38 -11.27
CA ILE A 81 8.82 8.19 -10.74
C ILE A 81 10.08 7.33 -10.72
N HIS A 82 11.08 7.72 -11.49
CA HIS A 82 12.35 6.98 -11.56
C HIS A 82 13.53 7.95 -11.77
N GLY A 83 14.75 7.43 -11.63
CA GLY A 83 15.99 8.17 -11.94
C GLY A 83 16.65 8.84 -10.74
N HIS A 84 16.00 8.86 -9.59
CA HIS A 84 16.58 9.31 -8.31
C HIS A 84 17.49 8.27 -7.63
N GLY A 85 17.48 7.02 -8.12
CA GLY A 85 18.24 5.91 -7.56
C GLY A 85 17.61 5.34 -6.28
N ASN A 86 18.36 4.49 -5.56
CA ASN A 86 17.84 3.86 -4.35
C ASN A 86 18.05 4.77 -3.12
N ILE A 87 17.01 5.51 -2.77
CA ILE A 87 16.98 6.41 -1.60
C ILE A 87 16.34 5.76 -0.35
N GLY A 88 15.98 4.47 -0.44
CA GLY A 88 15.25 3.75 0.58
C GLY A 88 13.72 3.87 0.46
N TYR A 89 13.01 2.97 1.12
CA TYR A 89 11.55 2.81 0.99
C TYR A 89 10.77 4.04 1.47
N GLY A 90 11.02 4.48 2.71
CA GLY A 90 10.33 5.65 3.28
C GLY A 90 10.63 6.94 2.51
N SER A 91 11.89 7.16 2.14
CA SER A 91 12.28 8.31 1.32
C SER A 91 11.62 8.29 -0.07
N GLY A 92 11.41 7.11 -0.65
CA GLY A 92 10.68 6.94 -1.90
C GLY A 92 9.25 7.46 -1.84
N HIS A 93 8.53 7.17 -0.75
CA HIS A 93 7.19 7.75 -0.50
C HIS A 93 7.25 9.25 -0.25
N ASN A 94 8.28 9.72 0.47
CA ASN A 94 8.46 11.15 0.77
C ASN A 94 8.66 12.03 -0.47
N LEU A 95 9.04 11.48 -1.63
CA LEU A 95 9.22 12.24 -2.88
C LEU A 95 7.96 12.99 -3.32
N ILE A 96 6.79 12.41 -3.08
CA ILE A 96 5.49 12.97 -3.50
C ILE A 96 4.67 13.54 -2.35
N LEU A 97 4.99 13.18 -1.10
CA LEU A 97 4.13 13.43 0.06
C LEU A 97 3.77 14.92 0.24
N ARG A 98 4.72 15.84 -0.05
CA ARG A 98 4.49 17.29 0.05
C ARG A 98 3.66 17.90 -1.09
N LYS A 99 3.40 17.13 -2.15
CA LYS A 99 2.64 17.55 -3.33
C LYS A 99 1.22 16.99 -3.33
N LEU A 100 0.88 16.15 -2.35
CA LEU A 100 -0.44 15.55 -2.25
C LEU A 100 -1.42 16.54 -1.65
N GLU A 101 -2.57 16.67 -2.30
CA GLU A 101 -3.72 17.46 -1.82
C GLU A 101 -4.93 16.57 -1.51
N SER A 102 -4.82 15.25 -1.76
CA SER A 102 -5.87 14.28 -1.49
C SER A 102 -6.15 14.15 0.01
N GLU A 103 -7.43 14.05 0.36
CA GLU A 103 -7.89 13.83 1.74
C GLU A 103 -7.37 12.49 2.30
N PHE A 104 -7.36 11.45 1.46
CA PHE A 104 -6.84 10.14 1.81
C PHE A 104 -5.59 9.80 0.98
N HIS A 105 -4.60 9.21 1.64
CA HIS A 105 -3.39 8.71 1.00
C HIS A 105 -3.12 7.25 1.39
N LEU A 106 -3.00 6.38 0.40
CA LEU A 106 -2.70 4.97 0.59
C LEU A 106 -1.23 4.66 0.25
N ILE A 107 -0.51 4.13 1.24
CA ILE A 107 0.89 3.69 1.11
C ILE A 107 0.90 2.17 0.92
N LEU A 108 1.52 1.69 -0.16
CA LEU A 108 1.55 0.27 -0.51
C LEU A 108 2.97 -0.26 -0.74
N ASN A 109 3.14 -1.54 -0.43
CA ASN A 109 4.21 -2.35 -0.97
C ASN A 109 3.82 -2.88 -2.36
N PRO A 110 4.80 -3.22 -3.22
CA PRO A 110 4.54 -3.69 -4.58
C PRO A 110 3.95 -5.11 -4.66
N ASP A 111 4.03 -5.89 -3.58
CA ASP A 111 3.73 -7.31 -3.51
C ASP A 111 2.38 -7.65 -2.87
N VAL A 112 1.52 -6.65 -2.63
CA VAL A 112 0.20 -6.85 -2.02
C VAL A 112 -0.91 -7.00 -3.05
N VAL A 113 -1.96 -7.71 -2.66
CA VAL A 113 -3.23 -7.78 -3.37
C VAL A 113 -4.30 -7.19 -2.46
N LEU A 114 -5.08 -6.25 -2.98
CA LEU A 114 -6.10 -5.55 -2.22
C LEU A 114 -7.41 -6.34 -2.19
N ASP A 115 -8.06 -6.37 -1.03
CA ASP A 115 -9.45 -6.79 -0.94
C ASP A 115 -10.36 -5.76 -1.62
N ILE A 116 -11.38 -6.24 -2.34
CA ILE A 116 -12.28 -5.39 -3.13
C ILE A 116 -12.98 -4.29 -2.32
N ASP A 117 -13.21 -4.52 -1.02
CA ASP A 117 -13.89 -3.58 -0.14
C ASP A 117 -12.91 -2.75 0.71
N VAL A 118 -11.59 -2.83 0.48
CA VAL A 118 -10.57 -2.21 1.35
C VAL A 118 -10.78 -0.71 1.51
N PHE A 119 -11.11 0.00 0.42
CA PHE A 119 -11.30 1.45 0.46
C PHE A 119 -12.58 1.83 1.18
N ILE A 120 -13.69 1.15 0.90
CA ILE A 120 -14.97 1.40 1.57
C ILE A 120 -14.80 1.21 3.08
N ARG A 121 -14.20 0.10 3.50
CA ARG A 121 -13.98 -0.17 4.94
C ARG A 121 -13.01 0.83 5.56
N GLY A 122 -11.87 1.10 4.91
CA GLY A 122 -10.83 1.98 5.43
C GLY A 122 -11.28 3.44 5.54
N ILE A 123 -11.88 3.98 4.49
CA ILE A 123 -12.34 5.37 4.44
C ILE A 123 -13.50 5.58 5.42
N ASN A 124 -14.50 4.70 5.44
CA ASN A 124 -15.59 4.80 6.40
C ASN A 124 -15.10 4.74 7.85
N PHE A 125 -14.10 3.90 8.12
CA PHE A 125 -13.48 3.84 9.44
C PHE A 125 -12.81 5.17 9.81
N LEU A 126 -12.00 5.76 8.93
CA LEU A 126 -11.33 7.03 9.19
C LEU A 126 -12.33 8.18 9.36
N LEU A 127 -13.34 8.27 8.48
CA LEU A 127 -14.41 9.27 8.58
C LEU A 127 -15.22 9.14 9.88
N GLY A 128 -15.50 7.90 10.31
CA GLY A 128 -16.21 7.62 11.56
C GLY A 128 -15.38 7.87 12.82
N ASN A 129 -14.07 8.08 12.70
CA ASN A 129 -13.14 8.18 13.83
C ASN A 129 -12.19 9.38 13.69
N SER A 130 -12.69 10.59 13.97
CA SER A 130 -11.94 11.86 13.82
C SER A 130 -10.63 11.98 14.62
N LYS A 131 -10.39 11.09 15.60
CA LYS A 131 -9.14 11.03 16.37
C LYS A 131 -8.07 10.13 15.73
N VAL A 132 -8.41 9.40 14.67
CA VAL A 132 -7.52 8.45 13.99
C VAL A 132 -7.04 9.05 12.68
N LEU A 133 -5.72 9.18 12.54
CA LEU A 133 -5.09 9.71 11.32
C LEU A 133 -4.61 8.62 10.36
N ILE A 134 -4.29 7.43 10.88
CA ILE A 134 -3.72 6.33 10.10
C ILE A 134 -4.39 5.04 10.54
N ALA A 135 -4.79 4.23 9.57
CA ALA A 135 -5.25 2.87 9.77
C ALA A 135 -4.40 1.91 8.93
N SER A 136 -4.24 0.68 9.42
CA SER A 136 -3.62 -0.41 8.68
C SER A 136 -4.65 -1.52 8.51
N PRO A 137 -4.82 -2.08 7.29
CA PRO A 137 -5.80 -3.13 7.07
C PRO A 137 -5.38 -4.44 7.75
N TYR A 138 -6.34 -5.33 7.93
CA TYR A 138 -6.03 -6.72 8.21
C TYR A 138 -5.34 -7.34 6.98
N ALA A 139 -4.21 -8.02 7.20
CA ALA A 139 -3.44 -8.67 6.16
C ALA A 139 -3.23 -10.15 6.47
N ILE A 140 -3.16 -10.95 5.42
CA ILE A 140 -2.82 -12.38 5.46
C ILE A 140 -1.78 -12.68 4.39
N ASP A 141 -1.00 -13.74 4.60
CA ASP A 141 -0.15 -14.29 3.54
C ASP A 141 -0.91 -15.30 2.67
N GLU A 142 -0.20 -15.89 1.71
CA GLU A 142 -0.71 -16.92 0.79
C GLU A 142 -1.21 -18.18 1.50
N SER A 143 -0.76 -18.44 2.74
CA SER A 143 -1.22 -19.55 3.57
C SER A 143 -2.44 -19.18 4.43
N GLY A 144 -2.95 -17.95 4.30
CA GLY A 144 -4.05 -17.43 5.11
C GLY A 144 -3.64 -17.02 6.53
N VAL A 145 -2.35 -17.01 6.85
CA VAL A 145 -1.87 -16.65 8.19
C VAL A 145 -1.83 -15.13 8.32
N LYS A 146 -2.37 -14.62 9.43
CA LYS A 146 -2.39 -13.19 9.75
C LYS A 146 -0.98 -12.60 9.72
N GLN A 147 -0.82 -11.53 8.94
CA GLN A 147 0.38 -10.71 8.89
C GLN A 147 0.20 -9.46 9.75
N TYR A 148 1.11 -9.29 10.71
CA TYR A 148 1.08 -8.16 11.62
C TYR A 148 1.88 -7.00 11.03
N LEU A 149 1.18 -6.03 10.43
CA LEU A 149 1.76 -4.88 9.75
C LEU A 149 2.27 -3.81 10.74
N CYS A 150 1.55 -3.60 11.85
CA CYS A 150 1.99 -2.71 12.92
C CYS A 150 3.00 -3.42 13.81
N LYS A 151 4.19 -2.83 13.97
CA LYS A 151 5.22 -3.33 14.88
C LYS A 151 5.52 -2.27 15.93
N SER A 152 5.65 -2.68 17.19
CA SER A 152 6.12 -1.76 18.24
C SER A 152 7.61 -1.49 18.07
N TYR A 153 8.11 -0.37 18.61
CA TYR A 153 9.51 0.00 18.45
C TYR A 153 10.42 -1.12 18.99
N PRO A 154 11.23 -1.78 18.13
CA PRO A 154 12.02 -2.93 18.55
C PRO A 154 13.24 -2.49 19.34
N SER A 155 13.59 -3.25 20.37
CA SER A 155 14.94 -3.16 20.95
C SER A 155 15.96 -3.87 20.07
N VAL A 156 17.24 -3.47 20.14
CA VAL A 156 18.36 -4.18 19.49
C VAL A 156 18.35 -5.68 19.83
N PHE A 157 18.08 -6.02 21.11
CA PHE A 157 17.98 -7.41 21.53
C PHE A 157 16.81 -8.17 20.87
N THR A 158 15.69 -7.50 20.62
CA THR A 158 14.57 -8.10 19.86
C THR A 158 15.00 -8.44 18.44
N PHE A 159 15.76 -7.57 17.77
CA PHE A 159 16.31 -7.86 16.44
C PHE A 159 17.32 -9.01 16.47
N LEU A 160 18.19 -9.08 17.49
CA LEU A 160 19.13 -10.18 17.64
C LEU A 160 18.43 -11.53 17.75
N ILE A 161 17.41 -11.62 18.62
CA ILE A 161 16.59 -12.84 18.76
C ILE A 161 15.91 -13.19 17.43
N ARG A 162 15.27 -12.20 16.79
CA ARG A 162 14.47 -12.46 15.58
C ARG A 162 15.33 -12.89 14.39
N GLY A 163 16.48 -12.26 14.21
CA GLY A 163 17.35 -12.46 13.05
C GLY A 163 18.34 -13.62 13.16
N PHE A 164 18.80 -13.95 14.37
CA PHE A 164 19.97 -14.83 14.53
C PHE A 164 19.76 -16.05 15.42
N PHE A 165 18.73 -16.07 16.29
CA PHE A 165 18.56 -17.19 17.21
C PHE A 165 17.85 -18.37 16.50
N PRO A 166 18.21 -19.63 16.77
CA PRO A 166 17.47 -20.79 16.29
C PRO A 166 16.02 -20.83 16.83
N GLU A 167 15.10 -21.44 16.07
CA GLU A 167 13.68 -21.54 16.44
C GLU A 167 13.41 -22.05 17.86
N PRO A 168 14.09 -23.11 18.38
CA PRO A 168 13.89 -23.55 19.75
C PRO A 168 14.17 -22.44 20.78
N ILE A 169 15.19 -21.61 20.53
CA ILE A 169 15.55 -20.51 21.44
C ILE A 169 14.54 -19.37 21.32
N LYS A 170 14.07 -19.05 20.11
CA LYS A 170 12.99 -18.05 19.92
C LYS A 170 11.73 -18.41 20.70
N LYS A 171 11.42 -19.71 20.90
CA LYS A 171 10.27 -20.14 21.70
C LYS A 171 10.31 -19.62 23.14
N LEU A 172 11.50 -19.49 23.74
CA LEU A 172 11.65 -18.94 25.10
C LEU A 172 11.32 -17.44 25.14
N PHE A 173 11.48 -16.72 24.03
CA PHE A 173 11.23 -15.29 23.91
C PHE A 173 9.90 -14.95 23.23
N ARG A 174 8.97 -15.91 23.11
CA ARG A 174 7.66 -15.73 22.44
C ARG A 174 6.90 -14.50 22.91
N LYS A 175 6.84 -14.25 24.22
CA LYS A 175 6.15 -13.06 24.77
C LYS A 175 6.77 -11.74 24.28
N ARG A 176 8.10 -11.70 24.14
CA ARG A 176 8.83 -10.53 23.65
C ARG A 176 8.58 -10.32 22.16
N LEU A 177 8.64 -11.40 21.38
CA LEU A 177 8.37 -11.37 19.94
C LEU A 177 6.90 -10.99 19.68
N ALA A 178 5.94 -11.57 20.40
CA ALA A 178 4.53 -11.19 20.31
C ALA A 178 4.29 -9.72 20.64
N ARG A 179 4.92 -9.17 21.68
CA ARG A 179 4.84 -7.72 22.00
C ARG A 179 5.39 -6.84 20.87
N PHE A 180 6.43 -7.30 20.17
CA PHE A 180 6.93 -6.62 18.98
C PHE A 180 5.89 -6.64 17.85
N GLU A 181 5.15 -7.73 17.73
CA GLU A 181 4.19 -7.97 16.65
C GLU A 181 2.74 -7.52 16.93
N MET A 182 2.45 -6.84 18.04
CA MET A 182 1.13 -6.29 18.44
C MET A 182 -0.04 -7.29 18.43
#